data_AF-A0A7S3IYR2-F1
#
_entry.id   AF-A0A7S3IYR2-F1
#
_cell.length_a   1.000
_cell.length_b   1.000
_cell.length_c   1.000
_cell.angle_alpha   90.00
_cell.angle_beta   90.00
_cell.angle_gamma   90.00
#
_symmetry.space_group_name_H-M   'P 1'
#
loop_
_entity.id
_entity.type
_entity.pdbx_description
1 polymer ?
#
loop_
_entity_poly.entity_id
_entity_poly.type
_entity_poly.pdbx_seq_one_letter_code
_entity_poly.pdbx_strand_id
1 'polypeptide(L)'
;RILIVALAISQITAGYITTKAEYDALSGGYKPVTLFVGRSEKNYQTFLAVTEKLAQEGFVSAAVDTATADQQFLGEIGVNEPADGYYIRVRHPGGGKRDYYEYSIDENRLAEFIIYRSMRDLDNQNLITL
;
A
#
# COMPACT_ATOMS: atom_id res chain seq x y z
N ARG A 1 -13.08 29.29 19.34
CA ARG A 1 -12.38 29.18 18.03
C ARG A 1 -11.84 27.77 17.93
N ILE A 2 -12.59 26.86 17.32
CA ILE A 2 -12.17 25.46 17.15
C ILE A 2 -11.51 25.37 15.78
N LEU A 3 -10.20 25.12 15.78
CA LEU A 3 -9.41 24.95 14.57
C LEU A 3 -9.72 23.55 14.03
N ILE A 4 -10.67 23.46 13.09
CA ILE A 4 -10.85 22.25 12.29
C ILE A 4 -9.68 22.23 11.31
N VAL A 5 -8.61 21.53 11.67
CA VAL A 5 -7.54 21.18 10.73
C VAL A 5 -8.09 20.04 9.88
N ALA A 6 -8.85 20.41 8.84
CA ALA A 6 -9.15 19.52 7.73
C ALA A 6 -7.86 19.34 6.92
N LEU A 7 -6.95 18.47 7.39
CA LEU A 7 -5.88 17.99 6.52
C LEU A 7 -6.53 17.00 5.56
N ALA A 8 -6.75 17.47 4.33
CA ALA A 8 -7.18 16.67 3.21
C ALA A 8 -6.17 15.54 2.98
N ILE A 9 -6.47 14.34 3.49
CA ILE A 9 -5.75 13.12 3.09
C ILE A 9 -6.64 12.42 2.08
N SER A 10 -6.65 12.97 0.88
CA SER A 10 -7.27 12.35 -0.29
C SER A 10 -6.27 12.47 -1.44
N GLN A 11 -5.06 11.94 -1.22
CA GLN A 11 -4.17 11.66 -2.33
C GLN A 11 -4.21 10.15 -2.58
N ILE A 12 -5.34 9.73 -3.15
CA ILE A 12 -5.28 8.65 -4.13
C ILE A 12 -4.42 9.25 -5.24
N THR A 13 -3.13 8.95 -5.27
CA THR A 13 -2.35 9.16 -6.48
C THR A 13 -2.97 8.22 -7.50
N ALA A 14 -3.86 8.76 -8.33
CA ALA A 14 -4.39 8.11 -9.52
C ALA A 14 -3.22 8.00 -10.51
N GLY A 15 -2.33 7.03 -10.26
CA GLY A 15 -1.08 6.89 -10.98
C GLY A 15 -0.16 5.88 -10.32
N TYR A 16 0.70 5.29 -11.14
CA TYR A 16 1.78 4.43 -10.67
C TYR A 16 2.86 5.29 -10.02
N ILE A 17 3.27 4.95 -8.80
CA ILE A 17 4.50 5.48 -8.22
C ILE A 17 5.68 4.72 -8.82
N THR A 18 6.76 5.46 -9.06
CA THR A 18 7.96 4.94 -9.75
C THR A 18 9.23 5.13 -8.92
N THR A 19 9.16 5.91 -7.84
CA THR A 19 10.32 6.29 -7.03
C THR A 19 10.09 6.08 -5.53
N LYS A 20 11.20 5.98 -4.80
CA LYS A 20 11.20 5.96 -3.34
C LYS A 20 10.61 7.24 -2.74
N ALA A 21 10.87 8.40 -3.34
CA ALA A 21 10.39 9.68 -2.82
C ALA A 21 8.86 9.76 -2.82
N GLU A 22 8.20 9.26 -3.88
CA GLU A 22 6.74 9.17 -3.95
C GLU A 22 6.19 8.21 -2.90
N TYR A 23 6.84 7.06 -2.70
CA TYR A 23 6.49 6.11 -1.66
C TYR A 23 6.62 6.70 -0.24
N ASP A 24 7.73 7.38 0.04
CA ASP A 24 8.00 7.99 1.35
C ASP A 24 6.97 9.10 1.65
N ALA A 25 6.59 9.90 0.64
CA ALA A 25 5.57 10.92 0.76
C ALA A 25 4.19 10.33 1.13
N LEU A 26 3.84 9.16 0.58
CA LEU A 26 2.57 8.47 0.87
C LEU A 26 2.54 7.84 2.26
N SER A 27 3.60 7.12 2.63
CA SER A 27 3.68 6.45 3.94
C SER A 27 3.81 7.44 5.09
N GLY A 28 4.28 8.66 4.81
CA GLY A 28 4.72 9.63 5.83
C GLY A 28 5.81 9.07 6.73
N GLY A 29 6.47 7.96 6.35
CA GLY A 29 7.44 7.22 7.16
C GLY A 29 6.86 6.35 8.28
N TYR A 30 5.53 6.35 8.51
CA TYR A 30 4.92 5.69 9.69
C TYR A 30 3.65 4.90 9.41
N LYS A 31 3.07 4.99 8.22
CA LYS A 31 1.87 4.23 7.86
C LYS A 31 2.20 3.00 7.02
N PRO A 32 1.52 1.86 7.25
CA PRO A 32 1.49 0.77 6.28
C PRO A 32 0.95 1.26 4.94
N VAL A 33 1.60 0.85 3.84
CA VAL A 33 1.16 1.15 2.48
C VAL A 33 0.84 -0.14 1.75
N THR A 34 -0.38 -0.23 1.24
CA THR A 34 -0.78 -1.33 0.34
C THR A 34 -0.32 -1.02 -1.08
N LEU A 35 0.49 -1.88 -1.67
CA LEU A 35 1.00 -1.73 -3.02
C LEU A 35 0.37 -2.76 -3.94
N PHE A 36 -0.25 -2.31 -5.02
CA PHE A 36 -0.48 -3.11 -6.21
C PHE A 36 0.79 -3.07 -7.06
N VAL A 37 1.38 -4.22 -7.37
CA VAL A 37 2.60 -4.32 -8.17
C VAL A 37 2.28 -5.13 -9.41
N GLY A 38 2.36 -4.53 -10.59
CA GLY A 38 2.06 -5.18 -11.87
C GLY A 38 1.25 -4.31 -12.82
N ARG A 39 0.80 -4.90 -13.93
CA ARG A 39 0.12 -4.18 -15.03
C ARG A 39 -1.21 -4.79 -15.47
N SER A 40 -1.78 -5.69 -14.66
CA SER A 40 -3.08 -6.30 -14.99
C SER A 40 -4.21 -5.29 -14.81
N GLU A 41 -4.75 -4.77 -15.91
CA GLU A 41 -5.84 -3.78 -15.90
C GLU A 41 -7.04 -4.24 -15.07
N LYS A 42 -7.52 -5.47 -15.32
CA LYS A 42 -8.67 -6.03 -14.58
C LYS A 42 -8.44 -6.02 -13.06
N ASN A 43 -7.24 -6.43 -12.63
CA ASN A 43 -6.95 -6.55 -11.19
C ASN A 43 -6.62 -5.20 -10.58
N TYR A 44 -6.07 -4.27 -11.36
CA TYR A 44 -5.88 -2.89 -10.96
C TYR A 44 -7.22 -2.22 -10.67
N GLN A 45 -8.24 -2.43 -11.50
CA GLN A 45 -9.59 -1.89 -11.26
C GLN A 45 -10.21 -2.44 -9.98
N THR A 46 -10.07 -3.75 -9.71
CA THR A 46 -10.53 -4.34 -8.44
C THR A 46 -9.77 -3.78 -7.23
N PHE A 47 -8.45 -3.60 -7.36
CA PHE A 47 -7.63 -2.95 -6.33
C PHE A 47 -8.09 -1.52 -6.05
N LEU A 48 -8.31 -0.71 -7.09
CA LEU A 48 -8.84 0.65 -6.95
C LEU A 48 -10.18 0.65 -6.21
N ALA A 49 -11.15 -0.17 -6.64
CA ALA A 49 -12.47 -0.23 -6.02
C ALA A 49 -12.44 -0.57 -4.53
N VAL A 50 -11.51 -1.43 -4.10
CA VAL A 50 -11.32 -1.76 -2.68
C VAL A 50 -10.62 -0.62 -1.93
N THR A 51 -9.52 -0.13 -2.48
CA THR A 51 -8.69 0.89 -1.82
C THR A 51 -9.35 2.26 -1.73
N GLU A 52 -10.23 2.61 -2.66
CA GLU A 52 -11.07 3.82 -2.58
C GLU A 52 -12.00 3.81 -1.37
N LYS A 53 -12.56 2.65 -1.03
CA LYS A 53 -13.39 2.47 0.17
C LYS A 53 -12.52 2.58 1.42
N LEU A 54 -11.39 1.88 1.46
CA LEU A 54 -10.47 1.87 2.60
C LEU A 54 -9.72 3.19 2.83
N ALA A 55 -9.53 4.00 1.79
CA ALA A 55 -8.94 5.34 1.93
C ALA A 55 -9.77 6.24 2.85
N GLN A 56 -11.09 6.06 2.86
CA GLN A 56 -12.01 6.78 3.76
C GLN A 56 -11.82 6.37 5.23
N GLU A 57 -11.26 5.19 5.48
CA GLU A 57 -10.90 4.66 6.80
C GLU A 57 -9.43 4.95 7.17
N GLY A 58 -8.70 5.67 6.31
CA GLY A 58 -7.32 6.10 6.57
C GLY A 58 -6.23 5.12 6.14
N PHE A 59 -6.58 4.04 5.42
CA PHE A 59 -5.60 3.17 4.79
C PHE A 59 -4.93 3.85 3.60
N VAL A 60 -3.63 3.62 3.42
CA VAL A 60 -2.85 4.19 2.33
C VAL A 60 -2.55 3.11 1.30
N SER A 61 -2.73 3.43 0.03
CA SER A 61 -2.51 2.52 -1.08
C SER A 61 -1.84 3.22 -2.26
N ALA A 62 -1.07 2.47 -3.03
CA ALA A 62 -0.50 2.92 -4.30
C ALA A 62 -0.35 1.75 -5.28
N ALA A 63 -0.16 2.08 -6.55
CA ALA A 63 0.20 1.12 -7.58
C ALA A 63 1.64 1.36 -8.05
N VAL A 64 2.35 0.30 -8.43
CA VAL A 64 3.73 0.33 -8.92
C VAL A 64 3.80 -0.39 -10.27
N ASP A 65 4.24 0.31 -11.31
CA ASP A 65 4.52 -0.29 -12.61
C ASP A 65 5.99 -0.72 -12.61
N THR A 66 6.22 -2.04 -12.57
CA THR A 66 7.57 -2.61 -12.53
C THR A 66 8.37 -2.35 -13.80
N ALA A 67 7.74 -1.96 -14.90
CA ALA A 67 8.42 -1.63 -16.14
C ALA A 67 9.05 -0.22 -16.13
N THR A 68 8.48 0.70 -15.35
CA THR A 68 8.90 2.11 -15.33
C THR A 68 9.47 2.56 -13.98
N ALA A 69 9.23 1.79 -12.92
CA ALA A 69 9.78 2.06 -11.60
C ALA A 69 11.31 1.90 -11.57
N ASP A 70 11.94 2.76 -10.79
CA ASP A 70 13.38 2.69 -10.52
C ASP A 70 13.76 1.35 -9.89
N GLN A 71 14.86 0.76 -10.35
CA GLN A 71 15.30 -0.59 -9.91
C GLN A 71 15.71 -0.61 -8.44
N GLN A 72 16.30 0.48 -7.93
CA GLN A 72 16.63 0.58 -6.51
C GLN A 72 15.35 0.63 -5.68
N PHE A 73 14.35 1.43 -6.09
CA PHE A 73 13.05 1.46 -5.44
C PHE A 73 12.38 0.09 -5.46
N LEU A 74 12.37 -0.61 -6.60
CA LEU A 74 11.85 -1.97 -6.71
C LEU A 74 12.54 -2.92 -5.73
N GLY A 75 13.88 -2.91 -5.66
CA GLY A 75 14.63 -3.71 -4.69
C GLY A 75 14.27 -3.38 -3.24
N GLU A 76 14.10 -2.09 -2.91
CA GLU A 76 13.69 -1.65 -1.57
C GLU A 76 12.27 -2.10 -1.22
N ILE A 77 11.31 -1.98 -2.14
CA ILE A 77 9.99 -2.59 -1.99
C ILE A 77 10.03 -4.09 -2.29
N GLY A 78 11.18 -4.77 -2.27
CA GLY A 78 11.30 -6.23 -2.35
C GLY A 78 10.73 -6.85 -3.63
N VAL A 79 10.81 -6.13 -4.74
CA VAL A 79 10.46 -6.54 -6.09
C VAL A 79 11.76 -6.80 -6.85
N ASN A 80 12.19 -8.06 -6.89
CA ASN A 80 13.48 -8.42 -7.47
C ASN A 80 13.38 -8.90 -8.92
N GLU A 81 12.17 -9.27 -9.36
CA GLU A 81 11.89 -9.68 -10.72
C GLU A 81 10.62 -8.95 -11.19
N PRO A 82 10.55 -8.53 -12.47
CA PRO A 82 9.31 -8.06 -13.05
C PRO A 82 8.22 -9.12 -12.83
N ALA A 83 7.11 -8.73 -12.23
CA ALA A 83 5.98 -9.65 -12.15
C ALA A 83 5.42 -9.81 -13.57
N ASP A 84 5.48 -11.03 -14.14
CA ASP A 84 4.74 -11.40 -15.36
C ASP A 84 3.20 -11.38 -15.16
N GLY A 85 2.73 -10.76 -14.07
CA GLY A 85 1.35 -10.64 -13.67
C GLY A 85 1.15 -9.48 -12.70
N TYR A 86 0.58 -9.77 -11.53
CA TYR A 86 0.41 -8.80 -10.46
C TYR A 86 0.49 -9.49 -9.10
N TYR A 87 0.86 -8.74 -8.07
CA TYR A 87 0.62 -9.12 -6.68
C TYR A 87 0.31 -7.88 -5.86
N ILE A 88 -0.36 -8.11 -4.73
CA ILE A 88 -0.65 -7.05 -3.76
C ILE A 88 0.18 -7.32 -2.51
N ARG A 89 0.72 -6.28 -1.91
CA ARG A 89 1.50 -6.40 -0.67
C ARG A 89 1.22 -5.25 0.27
N VAL A 90 1.32 -5.52 1.57
CA VAL A 90 1.34 -4.46 2.59
C VAL A 90 2.78 -4.27 3.05
N ARG A 91 3.29 -3.04 2.90
CA ARG A 91 4.62 -2.67 3.36
C ARG A 91 4.50 -1.84 4.63
N HIS A 92 5.16 -2.33 5.68
CA HIS A 92 5.22 -1.64 6.97
C HIS A 92 6.42 -0.68 7.04
N PRO A 93 6.29 0.43 7.78
CA PRO A 93 7.42 1.32 8.04
C PRO A 93 8.52 0.60 8.83
N GLY A 94 9.78 0.97 8.62
CA GLY A 94 10.92 0.37 9.34
C GLY A 94 11.48 -0.94 8.72
N GLY A 95 10.95 -1.39 7.58
CA GLY A 95 11.75 -2.14 6.59
C GLY A 95 12.04 -3.63 6.86
N GLY A 96 11.34 -4.30 7.77
CA GLY A 96 11.58 -5.74 8.03
C GLY A 96 10.53 -6.71 7.46
N LYS A 97 9.25 -6.33 7.50
CA LYS A 97 8.14 -7.25 7.21
C LYS A 97 7.52 -6.98 5.86
N ARG A 98 7.25 -8.06 5.12
CA ARG A 98 6.62 -8.05 3.80
C ARG A 98 5.48 -9.05 3.85
N ASP A 99 4.25 -8.56 3.77
CA ASP A 99 3.06 -9.41 3.69
C ASP A 99 2.56 -9.44 2.25
N TYR A 100 2.45 -10.63 1.68
CA TYR A 100 2.01 -10.85 0.30
C TYR A 100 0.57 -11.33 0.27
N TYR A 101 -0.17 -10.88 -0.75
CA TYR A 101 -1.46 -11.41 -1.14
C TYR A 101 -1.26 -12.37 -2.30
N GLU A 102 -1.44 -13.67 -2.04
CA GLU A 102 -1.15 -14.75 -2.99
C GLU A 102 -2.41 -15.32 -3.66
N TYR A 103 -3.58 -14.72 -3.44
CA TYR A 103 -4.85 -15.24 -3.92
C TYR A 103 -5.33 -14.49 -5.18
N SER A 104 -6.24 -15.12 -5.92
CA SER A 104 -7.06 -14.42 -6.92
C SER A 104 -7.74 -13.22 -6.27
N ILE A 105 -7.66 -12.05 -6.90
CA ILE A 105 -8.27 -10.83 -6.37
C ILE A 105 -9.79 -10.99 -6.29
N ASP A 106 -10.30 -10.91 -5.06
CA ASP A 106 -11.72 -10.87 -4.70
C ASP A 106 -11.87 -9.65 -3.80
N GLU A 107 -12.88 -8.81 -4.03
CA GLU A 107 -12.98 -7.52 -3.34
C GLU A 107 -13.02 -7.68 -1.82
N ASN A 108 -13.79 -8.66 -1.33
CA ASN A 108 -13.95 -8.88 0.11
C ASN A 108 -12.66 -9.42 0.72
N ARG A 109 -12.06 -10.44 0.11
CA ARG A 109 -10.79 -11.03 0.60
C ARG A 109 -9.64 -10.04 0.55
N LEU A 110 -9.61 -9.18 -0.47
CA LEU A 110 -8.61 -8.13 -0.57
C LEU A 110 -8.77 -7.10 0.56
N ALA A 111 -10.01 -6.67 0.82
CA ALA A 111 -10.29 -5.73 1.92
C ALA A 111 -9.87 -6.33 3.27
N GLU A 112 -10.28 -7.58 3.56
CA GLU A 112 -9.91 -8.31 4.77
C GLU A 112 -8.38 -8.42 4.92
N PHE A 113 -7.68 -8.75 3.83
CA PHE A 113 -6.23 -8.80 3.83
C PHE A 113 -5.59 -7.45 4.17
N ILE A 114 -6.03 -6.37 3.52
CA ILE A 114 -5.47 -5.03 3.74
C ILE A 114 -5.68 -4.61 5.19
N ILE A 115 -6.88 -4.77 5.71
CA ILE A 115 -7.23 -4.40 7.10
C ILE A 115 -6.37 -5.22 8.07
N TYR A 116 -6.43 -6.56 7.97
CA TYR A 116 -5.74 -7.45 8.89
C TYR A 116 -4.22 -7.20 8.89
N ARG A 117 -3.61 -7.06 7.71
CA ARG A 117 -2.15 -6.88 7.62
C ARG A 117 -1.68 -5.50 8.00
N SER A 118 -2.46 -4.45 7.71
CA SER A 118 -2.10 -3.10 8.12
C SER A 118 -2.25 -2.87 9.63
N MET A 119 -3.20 -3.55 10.29
CA MET A 119 -3.41 -3.42 11.73
C MET A 119 -2.49 -4.28 12.60
N ARG A 120 -2.00 -5.42 12.08
CA ARG A 120 -1.15 -6.36 12.83
C ARG A 120 0.11 -5.74 13.44
N ASP A 121 0.63 -4.65 12.88
CA ASP A 121 1.81 -3.95 13.41
C ASP A 121 1.47 -2.76 14.32
N LEU A 122 0.23 -2.27 14.34
CA LEU A 122 -0.24 -1.29 15.34
C LEU A 122 -0.38 -1.92 16.73
N ASP A 123 -0.87 -3.15 16.81
CA ASP A 123 -0.98 -3.88 18.08
C ASP A 123 0.39 -4.23 18.69
N ASN A 124 1.41 -4.49 17.86
CA ASN A 124 2.77 -4.75 18.34
C ASN A 124 3.51 -3.49 18.81
N GLN A 125 3.14 -2.30 18.31
CA GLN A 125 3.72 -1.04 18.80
C GLN A 125 3.09 -0.59 20.12
N ASN A 126 1.81 -0.88 20.35
CA ASN A 126 1.14 -0.61 21.63
C ASN A 126 1.54 -1.56 22.77
N LEU A 127 2.21 -2.69 22.48
CA LEU A 127 2.72 -3.62 23.50
C LEU A 127 4.10 -3.23 24.07
N ILE A 128 4.76 -2.19 23.54
CA ILE A 128 6.06 -1.69 24.05
C ILE A 128 5.86 -0.53 25.05
N THR A 129 4.61 -0.17 25.37
CA THR A 129 4.32 0.91 26.34
C THR A 129 3.31 0.47 27.39
N LEU A 130 3.67 -0.55 28.18
CA LEU A 130 3.08 -0.82 29.50
C LEU A 130 4.18 -1.24 30.47
#